data_AF-A0A3B0STQ4-F1
#
_entry.id   AF-A0A3B0STQ4-F1
#
_cell.length_a   1.000
_cell.length_b   1.000
_cell.length_c   1.000
_cell.angle_alpha   90.00
_cell.angle_beta   90.00
_cell.angle_gamma   90.00
#
_symmetry.space_group_name_H-M   'P 1'
#
loop_
_entity.id
_entity.type
_entity.pdbx_description
1 polymer ?
#
loop_
_entity_poly.entity_id
_entity_poly.type
_entity_poly.pdbx_seq_one_letter_code
_entity_poly.pdbx_strand_id
1 'polypeptide(L)'
;MEQLLAAVQENHLGLATVILVFVVMGLVGTPQFVLIGASVLAFGPVMGSLYSWVATLFSAGVNFWLGRWIGAPPLARFGGARMAKISDYVSRNGLWSSMLMRVVPSGPFVLVNIAFGISKAKFGHFMLGTGVGILPKILAIAFLGQGLIAFVREQNVVVLLLFFALAGALTALIWFMGQAWKKRGER
;
A
#
# COMPACT_ATOMS: atom_id res chain seq x y z
N MET A 1 21.24 12.26 20.14
CA MET A 1 21.78 10.98 19.60
C MET A 1 21.54 9.81 20.55
N GLU A 2 21.67 10.00 21.87
CA GLU A 2 21.43 8.91 22.84
C GLU A 2 19.97 8.41 22.89
N GLN A 3 18.96 9.29 22.77
CA GLN A 3 17.55 8.87 22.60
C GLN A 3 17.30 8.12 21.27
N LEU A 4 18.09 8.39 20.23
CA LEU A 4 18.00 7.70 18.94
C LEU A 4 18.61 6.30 19.03
N LEU A 5 19.65 6.11 19.85
CA LEU A 5 20.30 4.82 20.11
C LEU A 5 19.50 3.95 21.10
N ALA A 6 18.84 4.56 22.09
CA ALA A 6 17.95 3.86 23.02
C ALA A 6 16.68 3.32 22.33
N ALA A 7 16.06 4.10 21.44
CA ALA A 7 14.97 3.63 20.58
C ALA A 7 15.43 2.49 19.65
N VAL A 8 16.71 2.50 19.23
CA VAL A 8 17.28 1.48 18.36
C VAL A 8 17.68 0.19 19.08
N GLN A 9 17.89 0.20 20.40
CA GLN A 9 18.16 -1.01 21.18
C GLN A 9 16.87 -1.71 21.69
N GLU A 10 15.72 -1.02 21.73
CA GLU A 10 14.39 -1.66 21.89
C GLU A 10 13.76 -2.13 20.54
N ASN A 11 14.42 -1.87 19.40
CA ASN A 11 13.84 -1.91 18.04
C ASN A 11 13.30 -3.24 17.55
N HIS A 12 13.74 -4.40 18.06
CA HIS A 12 13.25 -5.69 17.55
C HIS A 12 11.74 -5.82 17.79
N LEU A 13 11.28 -5.36 18.95
CA LEU A 13 9.88 -5.38 19.33
C LEU A 13 9.07 -4.36 18.53
N GLY A 14 9.65 -3.19 18.22
CA GLY A 14 9.01 -2.16 17.40
C GLY A 14 8.62 -2.67 16.02
N LEU A 15 9.60 -3.20 15.25
CA LEU A 15 9.34 -3.75 13.92
C LEU A 15 8.36 -4.93 13.98
N ALA A 16 8.55 -5.86 14.92
CA ALA A 16 7.65 -7.01 15.08
C ALA A 16 6.21 -6.59 15.38
N THR A 17 6.03 -5.56 16.22
CA THR A 17 4.71 -5.00 16.55
C THR A 17 4.08 -4.37 15.32
N VAL A 18 4.82 -3.56 14.56
CA VAL A 18 4.30 -2.96 13.31
C VAL A 18 3.92 -4.04 12.30
N ILE A 19 4.73 -5.08 12.13
CA ILE A 19 4.39 -6.23 11.28
C ILE A 19 3.08 -6.88 11.75
N LEU A 20 2.96 -7.19 13.03
CA LEU A 20 1.78 -7.84 13.60
C LEU A 20 0.52 -6.99 13.37
N VAL A 21 0.61 -5.68 13.66
CA VAL A 21 -0.49 -4.74 13.44
C VAL A 21 -0.88 -4.69 11.96
N PHE A 22 0.07 -4.62 11.03
CA PHE A 22 -0.23 -4.59 9.60
C PHE A 22 -0.84 -5.89 9.09
N VAL A 23 -0.44 -7.04 9.62
CA VAL A 23 -1.02 -8.33 9.27
C VAL A 23 -2.47 -8.40 9.76
N VAL A 24 -2.70 -8.15 11.05
CA VAL A 24 -4.03 -8.24 11.67
C VAL A 24 -4.98 -7.20 11.08
N MET A 25 -4.60 -5.92 11.10
CA MET A 25 -5.43 -4.83 10.59
C MET A 25 -5.60 -4.91 9.07
N GLY A 26 -4.59 -5.42 8.37
CA GLY A 26 -4.67 -5.71 6.94
C GLY A 26 -5.75 -6.73 6.62
N LEU A 27 -5.87 -7.81 7.40
CA LEU A 27 -6.91 -8.82 7.25
C LEU A 27 -8.32 -8.26 7.51
N VAL A 28 -8.46 -7.34 8.46
CA VAL A 28 -9.73 -6.62 8.74
C VAL A 28 -10.12 -5.69 7.59
N GLY A 29 -9.21 -5.39 6.66
CA GLY A 29 -9.45 -4.49 5.54
C GLY A 29 -9.16 -3.03 5.87
N THR A 30 -8.39 -2.77 6.92
CA THR A 30 -7.98 -1.41 7.31
C THR A 30 -7.25 -0.73 6.15
N PRO A 31 -7.57 0.54 5.85
CA PRO A 31 -6.89 1.25 4.77
C PRO A 31 -5.39 1.35 5.03
N GLN A 32 -4.59 0.83 4.09
CA GLN A 32 -3.14 0.70 4.27
C GLN A 32 -2.42 2.04 4.51
N PHE A 33 -2.91 3.13 3.92
CA PHE A 33 -2.31 4.45 4.11
C PHE A 33 -2.41 4.95 5.57
N VAL A 34 -3.45 4.52 6.31
CA VAL A 34 -3.61 4.84 7.74
C VAL A 34 -2.50 4.16 8.54
N LEU A 35 -2.24 2.88 8.25
CA LEU A 35 -1.20 2.10 8.93
C LEU A 35 0.20 2.66 8.64
N ILE A 36 0.47 3.06 7.38
CA ILE A 36 1.73 3.71 7.00
C ILE A 36 1.88 5.05 7.74
N GLY A 37 0.82 5.88 7.76
CA GLY A 37 0.82 7.16 8.47
C GLY A 37 1.08 7.00 9.96
N ALA A 38 0.42 6.05 10.61
CA ALA A 38 0.63 5.75 12.02
C ALA A 38 2.09 5.34 12.32
N SER A 39 2.68 4.50 11.46
CA SER A 39 4.08 4.10 11.56
C SER A 39 5.03 5.30 11.42
N VAL A 40 4.79 6.17 10.44
CA VAL A 40 5.55 7.41 10.22
C VAL A 40 5.42 8.38 11.40
N LEU A 41 4.24 8.52 11.99
CA LEU A 41 4.03 9.39 13.15
C LEU A 41 4.72 8.84 14.41
N ALA A 42 4.69 7.52 14.62
CA ALA A 42 5.27 6.88 15.80
C ALA A 42 6.81 6.81 15.77
N PHE A 43 7.39 6.48 14.61
CA PHE A 43 8.83 6.20 14.47
C PHE A 43 9.57 7.26 13.65
N GLY A 44 8.86 8.30 13.23
CA GLY A 44 9.38 9.33 12.33
C GLY A 44 9.40 8.91 10.86
N PRO A 45 9.72 9.86 9.96
CA PRO A 45 9.57 9.68 8.52
C PRO A 45 10.45 8.58 7.93
N VAL A 46 11.69 8.44 8.40
CA VAL A 46 12.64 7.49 7.83
C VAL A 46 12.37 6.08 8.36
N MET A 47 12.42 5.89 9.69
CA MET A 47 12.23 4.57 10.29
C MET A 47 10.78 4.08 10.17
N GLY A 48 9.80 4.96 10.33
CA GLY A 48 8.39 4.62 10.11
C GLY A 48 8.09 4.20 8.67
N SER A 49 8.75 4.81 7.67
CA SER A 49 8.67 4.37 6.28
C SER A 49 9.26 2.98 6.10
N LEU A 50 10.47 2.74 6.62
CA LEU A 50 11.13 1.45 6.52
C LEU A 50 10.32 0.33 7.18
N TYR A 51 9.79 0.57 8.38
CA TYR A 51 8.97 -0.40 9.11
C TYR A 51 7.66 -0.68 8.39
N SER A 52 6.97 0.36 7.92
CA SER A 52 5.74 0.19 7.16
C SER A 52 5.95 -0.55 5.84
N TRP A 53 7.12 -0.38 5.20
CA TRP A 53 7.48 -1.10 3.99
C TRP A 53 7.66 -2.59 4.25
N VAL A 54 8.47 -2.95 5.26
CA VAL A 54 8.67 -4.34 5.66
C VAL A 54 7.35 -4.97 6.11
N ALA A 55 6.60 -4.30 6.99
CA ALA A 55 5.30 -4.77 7.48
C ALA A 55 4.27 -4.95 6.37
N THR A 56 4.27 -4.07 5.36
CA THR A 56 3.46 -4.23 4.16
C THR A 56 3.80 -5.51 3.42
N LEU A 57 5.09 -5.84 3.27
CA LEU A 57 5.52 -7.04 2.56
C LEU A 57 5.08 -8.31 3.31
N PHE A 58 5.23 -8.34 4.63
CA PHE A 58 4.74 -9.46 5.44
C PHE A 58 3.21 -9.60 5.35
N SER A 59 2.46 -8.51 5.53
CA SER A 59 1.00 -8.51 5.40
C SER A 59 0.54 -8.92 4.00
N ALA A 60 1.20 -8.43 2.94
CA ALA A 60 0.93 -8.86 1.57
C ALA A 60 1.18 -10.35 1.37
N GLY A 61 2.28 -10.86 1.92
CA GLY A 61 2.65 -12.27 1.83
C GLY A 61 1.65 -13.18 2.53
N VAL A 62 1.22 -12.83 3.75
CA VAL A 62 0.19 -13.56 4.48
C VAL A 62 -1.11 -13.61 3.68
N ASN A 63 -1.58 -12.47 3.18
CA ASN A 63 -2.80 -12.40 2.39
C ASN A 63 -2.72 -13.20 1.08
N PHE A 64 -1.56 -13.18 0.42
CA PHE A 64 -1.30 -13.98 -0.78
C PHE A 64 -1.39 -15.48 -0.47
N TRP A 65 -0.73 -15.94 0.58
CA TRP A 65 -0.76 -17.36 0.95
C TRP A 65 -2.13 -17.79 1.44
N LEU A 66 -2.86 -16.91 2.13
CA LEU A 66 -4.24 -17.14 2.49
C LEU A 66 -5.11 -17.36 1.24
N GLY A 67 -4.98 -16.50 0.23
CA GLY A 67 -5.66 -16.69 -1.06
C GLY A 67 -5.24 -17.99 -1.77
N ARG A 68 -3.95 -18.34 -1.71
CA ARG A 68 -3.43 -19.59 -2.30
C ARG A 68 -4.00 -20.83 -1.62
N TRP A 69 -4.16 -20.81 -0.29
CA TRP A 69 -4.74 -21.90 0.49
C TRP A 69 -6.25 -22.04 0.32
N ILE A 70 -6.98 -20.92 0.24
CA ILE A 70 -8.42 -20.93 -0.10
C ILE A 70 -8.62 -21.56 -1.50
N GLY A 71 -7.65 -21.33 -2.40
CA GLY A 71 -7.60 -21.95 -3.72
C GLY A 71 -8.52 -21.29 -4.74
N ALA A 72 -8.54 -21.86 -5.95
CA ALA A 72 -9.32 -21.39 -7.09
C ALA A 72 -10.86 -21.60 -7.08
N PRO A 73 -11.49 -22.44 -6.21
CA PRO A 73 -12.94 -22.66 -6.28
C PRO A 73 -13.81 -21.39 -6.21
N PRO A 74 -13.49 -20.35 -5.43
CA PRO A 74 -14.27 -19.11 -5.41
C PRO A 74 -14.14 -18.31 -6.72
N LEU A 75 -12.96 -18.25 -7.34
CA LEU A 75 -12.76 -17.46 -8.56
C LEU A 75 -13.51 -18.05 -9.76
N ALA A 76 -13.59 -19.38 -9.84
CA ALA A 76 -14.36 -20.08 -10.87
C ALA A 76 -15.89 -19.92 -10.68
N ARG A 77 -16.36 -19.80 -9.43
CA ARG A 77 -17.79 -19.59 -9.13
C ARG A 77 -18.27 -18.15 -9.30
N PHE A 78 -17.40 -17.16 -9.08
CA PHE A 78 -17.82 -15.74 -9.06
C PHE A 78 -17.24 -14.86 -10.18
N GLY A 79 -16.22 -15.31 -10.91
CA GLY A 79 -15.41 -14.43 -11.76
C GLY A 79 -15.84 -14.24 -13.22
N GLY A 80 -16.59 -15.19 -13.79
CA GLY A 80 -16.94 -15.17 -15.22
C GLY A 80 -15.72 -15.04 -16.18
N ALA A 81 -15.98 -14.83 -17.48
CA ALA A 81 -14.94 -14.77 -18.50
C ALA A 81 -13.98 -13.57 -18.35
N ARG A 82 -14.42 -12.47 -17.74
CA ARG A 82 -13.61 -11.25 -17.56
C ARG A 82 -12.56 -11.43 -16.46
N MET A 83 -12.90 -12.06 -15.33
CA MET A 83 -11.90 -12.34 -14.29
C MET A 83 -10.93 -13.44 -14.70
N ALA A 84 -11.35 -14.39 -15.54
CA ALA A 84 -10.43 -15.37 -16.12
C ALA A 84 -9.33 -14.70 -16.97
N LYS A 85 -9.70 -13.73 -17.83
CA LYS A 85 -8.73 -12.94 -18.62
C LYS A 85 -7.79 -12.11 -17.75
N ILE A 86 -8.32 -11.45 -16.71
CA ILE A 86 -7.50 -10.67 -15.76
C ILE A 86 -6.54 -11.58 -15.00
N SER A 87 -7.02 -12.74 -14.54
CA SER A 87 -6.18 -13.74 -13.87
C SER A 87 -5.09 -14.27 -14.79
N ASP A 88 -5.35 -14.52 -16.07
CA ASP A 88 -4.31 -14.98 -17.01
C ASP A 88 -3.25 -13.89 -17.25
N TYR A 89 -3.68 -12.64 -17.40
CA TYR A 89 -2.76 -11.51 -17.54
C TYR A 89 -1.88 -11.31 -16.29
N VAL A 90 -2.50 -11.36 -15.10
CA VAL A 90 -1.80 -11.29 -13.81
C VAL A 90 -0.82 -12.46 -13.65
N SER A 91 -1.17 -13.65 -14.13
CA SER A 91 -0.31 -14.83 -14.05
C SER A 91 0.93 -14.70 -14.94
N ARG A 92 0.78 -14.12 -16.15
CA ARG A 92 1.89 -13.88 -17.09
C ARG A 92 2.77 -12.71 -16.67
N ASN A 93 2.19 -11.64 -16.15
CA ASN A 93 2.87 -10.38 -15.82
C ASN A 93 2.82 -10.05 -14.33
N GLY A 94 3.00 -11.04 -13.44
CA GLY A 94 2.75 -10.90 -12.01
C GLY A 94 3.53 -9.77 -11.32
N LEU A 95 4.73 -9.45 -11.79
CA LEU A 95 5.54 -8.36 -11.24
C LEU A 95 4.93 -7.00 -11.60
N TRP A 96 4.78 -6.73 -12.91
CA TRP A 96 4.20 -5.47 -13.40
C TRP A 96 2.76 -5.28 -12.94
N SER A 97 1.96 -6.33 -12.95
CA SER A 97 0.59 -6.30 -12.47
C SER A 97 0.53 -5.95 -10.98
N SER A 98 1.37 -6.57 -10.16
CA SER A 98 1.46 -6.28 -8.73
C SER A 98 1.89 -4.84 -8.49
N MET A 99 2.91 -4.36 -9.20
CA MET A 99 3.43 -3.00 -9.08
C MET A 99 2.39 -1.95 -9.47
N LEU A 100 1.78 -2.09 -10.65
CA LEU A 100 0.79 -1.13 -11.16
C LEU A 100 -0.45 -1.07 -10.27
N MET A 101 -0.89 -2.20 -9.70
CA MET A 101 -2.01 -2.23 -8.75
C MET A 101 -1.71 -1.51 -7.43
N ARG A 102 -0.44 -1.25 -7.08
CA ARG A 102 -0.10 -0.43 -5.89
C ARG A 102 -0.20 1.06 -6.15
N VAL A 103 0.01 1.47 -7.40
CA VAL A 103 -0.08 2.86 -7.86
C VAL A 103 -1.54 3.22 -8.16
N VAL A 104 -2.24 2.32 -8.87
CA VAL A 104 -3.66 2.49 -9.18
C VAL A 104 -4.52 2.11 -7.97
N PRO A 105 -5.45 2.97 -7.52
CA PRO A 105 -6.41 2.62 -6.47
C PRO A 105 -7.39 1.57 -7.00
N SER A 106 -6.99 0.30 -6.90
CA SER A 106 -7.64 -0.84 -7.54
C SER A 106 -8.57 -1.63 -6.60
N GLY A 107 -8.57 -1.30 -5.31
CA GLY A 107 -9.44 -1.90 -4.30
C GLY A 107 -8.77 -2.00 -2.93
N PRO A 108 -9.48 -2.56 -1.94
CA PRO A 108 -8.92 -2.86 -0.63
C PRO A 108 -7.68 -3.76 -0.72
N PHE A 109 -6.64 -3.43 0.06
CA PHE A 109 -5.34 -4.10 0.02
C PHE A 109 -5.46 -5.63 0.17
N VAL A 110 -6.28 -6.09 1.11
CA VAL A 110 -6.53 -7.51 1.38
C VAL A 110 -7.12 -8.24 0.17
N LEU A 111 -8.12 -7.65 -0.50
CA LEU A 111 -8.80 -8.28 -1.63
C LEU A 111 -7.84 -8.45 -2.81
N VAL A 112 -7.04 -7.43 -3.10
CA VAL A 112 -6.04 -7.49 -4.17
C VAL A 112 -5.03 -8.60 -3.88
N ASN A 113 -4.50 -8.67 -2.65
CA ASN A 113 -3.50 -9.66 -2.29
C ASN A 113 -4.03 -11.10 -2.33
N ILE A 114 -5.25 -11.31 -1.81
CA ILE A 114 -5.93 -12.61 -1.88
C ILE A 114 -6.18 -13.00 -3.34
N ALA A 115 -6.61 -12.06 -4.19
CA ALA A 115 -6.83 -12.32 -5.62
C ALA A 115 -5.53 -12.75 -6.33
N PHE A 116 -4.40 -12.10 -6.04
CA PHE A 116 -3.09 -12.56 -6.51
C PHE A 116 -2.74 -13.96 -5.99
N GLY A 117 -3.07 -14.25 -4.73
CA GLY A 117 -2.88 -15.55 -4.10
C GLY A 117 -3.66 -16.68 -4.79
N ILE A 118 -4.93 -16.41 -5.11
CA ILE A 118 -5.81 -17.35 -5.82
C ILE A 118 -5.34 -17.54 -7.28
N SER A 119 -4.74 -16.52 -7.89
CA SER A 119 -4.21 -16.59 -9.25
C SER A 119 -2.99 -17.52 -9.37
N LYS A 120 -2.60 -17.85 -10.60
CA LYS A 120 -1.36 -18.60 -10.90
C LYS A 120 -0.09 -17.74 -10.85
N ALA A 121 -0.15 -16.52 -10.31
CA ALA A 121 1.01 -15.66 -10.16
C ALA A 121 2.09 -16.29 -9.27
N LYS A 122 3.35 -16.07 -9.62
CA LYS A 122 4.51 -16.46 -8.81
C LYS A 122 4.66 -15.53 -7.62
N PHE A 123 4.81 -16.10 -6.41
CA PHE A 123 4.95 -15.33 -5.17
C PHE A 123 6.10 -14.31 -5.24
N GLY A 124 7.27 -14.70 -5.74
CA GLY A 124 8.41 -13.79 -5.89
C GLY A 124 8.13 -12.58 -6.77
N HIS A 125 7.45 -12.78 -7.90
CA HIS A 125 7.05 -11.67 -8.78
C HIS A 125 6.05 -10.74 -8.09
N PHE A 126 5.06 -11.29 -7.39
CA PHE A 126 4.10 -10.53 -6.62
C PHE A 126 4.77 -9.69 -5.52
N MET A 127 5.70 -10.28 -4.77
CA MET A 127 6.43 -9.63 -3.68
C MET A 127 7.34 -8.51 -4.19
N LEU A 128 8.10 -8.75 -5.26
CA LEU A 128 8.94 -7.73 -5.89
C LEU A 128 8.11 -6.56 -6.41
N GLY A 129 7.01 -6.86 -7.13
CA GLY A 129 6.11 -5.83 -7.62
C GLY A 129 5.46 -5.03 -6.49
N THR A 130 5.10 -5.67 -5.37
CA THR A 130 4.55 -4.99 -4.18
C THR A 130 5.61 -4.11 -3.54
N GLY A 131 6.82 -4.64 -3.36
CA GLY A 131 7.94 -3.94 -2.72
C GLY A 131 8.31 -2.67 -3.46
N VAL A 132 8.40 -2.70 -4.78
CA VAL A 132 8.69 -1.51 -5.59
C VAL A 132 7.46 -0.62 -5.70
N GLY A 133 6.29 -1.19 -6.00
CA GLY A 133 5.09 -0.41 -6.32
C GLY A 133 4.51 0.36 -5.14
N ILE A 134 4.79 -0.03 -3.89
CA ILE A 134 4.30 0.67 -2.71
C ILE A 134 5.16 1.89 -2.32
N LEU A 135 6.41 1.97 -2.79
CA LEU A 135 7.34 3.03 -2.41
C LEU A 135 6.80 4.44 -2.67
N PRO A 136 6.19 4.76 -3.83
CA PRO A 136 5.67 6.11 -4.07
C PRO A 136 4.64 6.54 -3.02
N LYS A 137 3.80 5.60 -2.56
CA LYS A 137 2.78 5.85 -1.53
C LYS A 137 3.41 6.08 -0.16
N ILE A 138 4.39 5.26 0.21
CA ILE A 138 5.11 5.42 1.49
C ILE A 138 5.83 6.75 1.51
N LEU A 139 6.57 7.08 0.44
CA LEU A 139 7.27 8.35 0.31
C LEU A 139 6.30 9.54 0.41
N ALA A 140 5.19 9.51 -0.34
CA ALA A 140 4.17 10.55 -0.27
C ALA A 140 3.69 10.74 1.18
N ILE A 141 3.30 9.66 1.86
CA ILE A 141 2.81 9.73 3.25
C ILE A 141 3.92 10.20 4.21
N ALA A 142 5.17 9.79 3.99
CA ALA A 142 6.30 10.20 4.82
C ALA A 142 6.59 11.71 4.69
N PHE A 143 6.56 12.24 3.47
CA PHE A 143 6.70 13.68 3.21
C PHE A 143 5.53 14.46 3.80
N LEU A 144 4.30 13.97 3.63
CA LEU A 144 3.12 14.59 4.24
C LEU A 144 3.21 14.55 5.78
N GLY A 145 3.66 13.42 6.33
CA GLY A 145 3.88 13.24 7.76
C GLY A 145 4.93 14.21 8.32
N GLN A 146 6.02 14.48 7.58
CA GLN A 146 7.00 15.51 7.96
C GLN A 146 6.35 16.89 8.08
N GLY A 147 5.54 17.29 7.09
CA GLY A 147 4.83 18.56 7.13
C GLY A 147 3.86 18.65 8.31
N LEU A 148 3.15 17.57 8.63
CA LEU A 148 2.24 17.50 9.77
C LEU A 148 2.96 17.54 11.12
N ILE A 149 4.06 16.80 11.27
CA ILE A 149 4.88 16.80 12.49
C ILE A 149 5.51 18.18 12.70
N ALA A 150 6.02 18.81 11.64
CA ALA A 150 6.55 20.18 11.69
C ALA A 150 5.45 21.20 12.06
N PHE A 151 4.24 21.04 11.53
CA PHE A 151 3.10 21.90 11.87
C PHE A 151 2.69 21.78 13.35
N VAL A 152 2.57 20.55 13.87
CA VAL A 152 2.24 20.31 15.28
C VAL A 152 3.33 20.86 16.21
N ARG A 153 4.58 20.91 15.75
CA ARG A 153 5.72 21.39 16.52
C ARG A 153 5.99 22.89 16.40
N GLU A 154 5.64 23.53 15.27
CA GLU A 154 6.05 24.91 14.94
C GLU A 154 4.92 25.90 14.54
N GLN A 155 3.63 25.50 14.53
CA GLN A 155 2.47 26.38 14.21
C GLN A 155 2.55 27.18 12.88
N ASN A 156 3.24 26.68 11.86
CA ASN A 156 3.44 27.46 10.62
C ASN A 156 2.33 27.22 9.56
N VAL A 157 1.39 28.16 9.46
CA VAL A 157 0.21 28.14 8.56
C VAL A 157 0.52 28.11 7.07
N VAL A 158 1.72 28.51 6.64
CA VAL A 158 2.13 28.47 5.22
C VAL A 158 2.30 27.03 4.73
N VAL A 159 2.80 26.13 5.58
CA VAL A 159 2.96 24.70 5.26
C VAL A 159 1.59 24.04 5.08
N LEU A 160 0.60 24.43 5.89
CA LEU A 160 -0.78 23.97 5.81
C LEU A 160 -1.43 24.36 4.47
N LEU A 161 -1.23 25.59 4.02
CA LEU A 161 -1.76 26.08 2.75
C LEU A 161 -1.14 25.36 1.54
N LEU A 162 0.17 25.13 1.56
CA LEU A 162 0.86 24.37 0.51
C LEU A 162 0.41 22.90 0.47
N PHE A 163 0.15 22.30 1.64
CA PHE A 163 -0.34 20.94 1.75
C PHE A 163 -1.74 20.77 1.18
N PHE A 164 -2.68 21.66 1.54
CA PHE A 164 -4.03 21.66 0.98
C PHE A 164 -4.03 21.97 -0.52
N ALA A 165 -3.15 22.86 -0.99
CA ALA A 165 -2.98 23.14 -2.41
C ALA A 165 -2.50 21.89 -3.18
N LEU A 166 -1.54 21.15 -2.63
CA LEU A 166 -1.01 19.94 -3.26
C LEU A 166 -2.02 18.78 -3.23
N ALA A 167 -2.73 18.58 -2.13
CA ALA A 167 -3.80 17.59 -2.02
C ALA A 167 -4.97 17.89 -2.97
N GLY A 168 -5.35 19.17 -3.10
CA GLY A 168 -6.32 19.66 -4.08
C GLY A 168 -5.85 19.40 -5.51
N ALA A 169 -4.58 19.68 -5.82
CA ALA A 169 -4.02 19.44 -7.15
C ALA A 169 -3.99 17.94 -7.51
N LEU A 170 -3.62 17.07 -6.58
CA LEU A 170 -3.57 15.61 -6.81
C LEU A 170 -4.97 15.01 -6.97
N THR A 171 -5.93 15.45 -6.15
CA THR A 171 -7.33 14.99 -6.29
C THR A 171 -7.96 15.47 -7.59
N ALA A 172 -7.71 16.72 -7.99
CA ALA A 172 -8.12 17.25 -9.28
C ALA A 172 -7.46 16.50 -10.45
N LEU A 173 -6.17 16.14 -10.34
CA LEU A 173 -5.46 15.37 -11.35
C LEU A 173 -6.03 13.95 -11.49
N ILE A 174 -6.27 13.25 -10.37
CA ILE A 174 -6.88 11.92 -10.36
C ILE A 174 -8.29 11.96 -10.95
N TRP A 175 -9.09 12.97 -10.61
CA TRP A 175 -10.43 13.17 -11.16
C TRP A 175 -10.38 13.47 -12.67
N PHE A 176 -9.46 14.33 -13.11
CA PHE A 176 -9.26 14.68 -14.52
C PHE A 176 -8.77 13.49 -15.34
N MET A 177 -7.84 12.69 -14.81
CA MET A 177 -7.40 11.44 -15.42
C MET A 177 -8.55 10.42 -15.51
N GLY A 178 -9.38 10.31 -14.47
CA GLY A 178 -10.58 9.48 -14.48
C GLY A 178 -11.60 9.90 -15.56
N GLN A 179 -11.81 11.22 -15.73
CA GLN A 179 -12.67 11.79 -16.78
C GLN A 179 -12.10 11.54 -18.19
N ALA A 180 -10.77 11.68 -18.36
CA ALA A 180 -10.10 11.45 -19.64
C ALA A 180 -10.16 9.97 -20.07
N TRP A 181 -10.14 9.03 -19.13
CA TRP A 181 -10.28 7.60 -19.40
C TRP A 181 -11.71 7.21 -19.78
N LYS A 182 -12.72 7.84 -19.17
CA LYS A 182 -14.14 7.58 -19.50
C LYS A 182 -14.47 7.98 -20.94
N LYS A 183 -13.91 9.09 -21.44
CA LYS A 183 -14.12 9.57 -22.82
C LYS A 183 -13.46 8.74 -23.94
N ARG A 184 -12.52 7.85 -23.61
CA ARG A 184 -11.85 6.97 -24.60
C ARG A 184 -12.49 5.58 -24.73
N GLY A 185 -13.42 5.22 -23.85
CA GLY A 185 -14.14 3.94 -23.90
C GLY A 185 -15.51 3.98 -24.59
N GLU A 186 -15.94 5.16 -25.05
CA GLU A 186 -17.24 5.40 -25.72
C GLU A 186 -17.08 5.82 -27.20
N ARG A 187 -15.92 5.54 -27.82
CA ARG A 187 -15.69 5.73 -29.27
C ARG A 187 -15.26 4.42 -29.92
#